data_AF-A0A3D2GXL3-F1
#
_entry.id   AF-A0A3D2GXL3-F1
#
_cell.length_a   1.000
_cell.length_b   1.000
_cell.length_c   1.000
_cell.angle_alpha   90.00
_cell.angle_beta   90.00
_cell.angle_gamma   90.00
#
_symmetry.space_group_name_H-M   'P 1'
#
loop_
_entity.id
_entity.type
_entity.pdbx_description
1 polymer ?
#
loop_
_entity_poly.entity_id
_entity_poly.type
_entity_poly.pdbx_seq_one_letter_code
_entity_poly.pdbx_strand_id
1 'polypeptide(L)'
;MRTRRRTDYPDADIKAEQEKLNRLYDDFSKKYGLISAGANNSAFNSDSSYCLLASLEVLDDEGNFLRKADMFSKRTIKQKVTVQSVDTASEAYALTLAEKARIDMPYMSQLTGKTEQELFEDLKGVIFLNPMHTSEEDGRPKYLPADEYLSGNVREKLAIAKRSAELHPEDYGENVRALEAVQPVDLTASEISVRLGATWLTLEIIEEFMFELFSTPRYCQWNIHVHYAQYTGEWNVEGKSYDRSNVKAYNTYGTGRVNGYKIMEETLNLRDVRIFDYIEDGNGMKTALLNKKETAIAQGKQELIKQAFADWIWSDPERREQLTKLYNEKFNSIRPASMTAAT
;
A
#
# COMPACT_ATOMS: atom_id res chain seq x y z
N MET A 1 29.73 -14.30 27.45
CA MET A 1 29.39 -12.93 27.89
C MET A 1 28.62 -12.22 26.78
N ARG A 2 27.32 -11.99 26.96
CA ARG A 2 26.53 -11.12 26.07
C ARG A 2 26.91 -9.67 26.39
N THR A 3 27.91 -9.14 25.71
CA THR A 3 28.37 -7.76 25.91
C THR A 3 27.41 -6.80 25.22
N ARG A 4 26.78 -5.95 26.03
CA ARG A 4 26.23 -4.67 25.59
C ARG A 4 27.30 -3.97 24.74
N ARG A 5 26.94 -3.51 23.54
CA ARG A 5 27.75 -2.56 22.77
C ARG A 5 27.81 -1.24 23.56
N ARG A 6 28.72 -1.16 24.53
CA ARG A 6 29.12 0.08 25.18
C ARG A 6 30.41 0.51 24.48
N THR A 7 30.28 1.52 23.63
CA THR A 7 31.30 2.00 22.69
C THR A 7 32.10 3.19 23.25
N ASP A 8 32.24 3.27 24.58
CA ASP A 8 32.74 4.42 25.34
C ASP A 8 34.03 4.14 26.13
N TYR A 9 34.77 3.06 25.82
CA TYR A 9 36.03 2.76 26.51
C TYR A 9 37.18 3.68 26.02
N PRO A 10 37.86 4.40 26.93
CA PRO A 10 39.07 5.17 26.64
C PRO A 10 40.14 4.33 25.92
N ASP A 11 40.96 4.98 25.10
CA ASP A 11 42.07 4.32 24.39
C ASP A 11 43.02 3.58 25.33
N ALA A 12 43.23 4.11 26.55
CA ALA A 12 44.05 3.48 27.59
C ALA A 12 43.46 2.14 28.07
N ASP A 13 42.14 2.07 28.28
CA ASP A 13 41.46 0.86 28.74
C ASP A 13 41.46 -0.22 27.66
N ILE A 14 41.27 0.18 26.40
CA ILE A 14 41.37 -0.75 25.27
C ILE A 14 42.78 -1.29 25.15
N LYS A 15 43.80 -0.44 25.27
CA LYS A 15 45.20 -0.87 25.24
C LYS A 15 45.51 -1.84 26.39
N ALA A 16 45.00 -1.58 27.59
CA ALA A 16 45.18 -2.47 28.74
C ALA A 16 44.54 -3.85 28.51
N GLU A 17 43.32 -3.91 27.96
CA GLU A 17 42.69 -5.19 27.62
C GLU A 17 43.36 -5.88 26.43
N GLN A 18 43.91 -5.14 25.45
CA GLN A 18 44.74 -5.71 24.39
C GLN A 18 46.03 -6.32 24.93
N GLU A 19 46.70 -5.65 25.87
CA GLU A 19 47.90 -6.18 26.53
C GLU A 19 47.58 -7.43 27.36
N LYS A 20 46.43 -7.44 28.04
CA LYS A 20 45.93 -8.62 28.76
C LYS A 20 45.58 -9.77 27.82
N LEU A 21 44.90 -9.50 26.70
CA LEU A 21 44.59 -10.49 25.67
C LEU A 21 45.87 -11.07 25.06
N ASN A 22 46.86 -10.23 24.75
CA ASN A 22 48.17 -10.67 24.27
C ASN A 22 48.84 -11.62 25.26
N ARG A 23 48.91 -11.23 26.55
CA ARG A 23 49.50 -12.08 27.59
C ARG A 23 48.79 -13.42 27.72
N LEU A 24 47.46 -13.43 27.80
CA LEU A 24 46.67 -14.65 27.91
C LEU A 24 46.86 -15.57 26.70
N TYR A 25 46.89 -14.99 25.49
CA TYR A 25 47.15 -15.74 24.27
C TYR A 25 48.57 -16.32 24.25
N ASP A 26 49.58 -15.54 24.58
CA ASP A 26 50.98 -15.98 24.56
C ASP A 26 51.25 -17.07 25.60
N ASP A 27 50.68 -16.94 26.80
CA ASP A 27 50.75 -17.94 27.86
C ASP A 27 50.06 -19.25 27.43
N PHE A 28 48.88 -19.16 26.81
CA PHE A 28 48.18 -20.32 26.26
C PHE A 28 48.99 -20.98 25.15
N SER A 29 49.42 -20.20 24.14
CA SER A 29 50.11 -20.70 22.97
C SER A 29 51.45 -21.34 23.31
N LYS A 30 52.17 -20.82 24.33
CA LYS A 30 53.41 -21.40 24.82
C LYS A 30 53.22 -22.78 25.43
N LYS A 31 52.07 -23.03 26.07
CA LYS A 31 51.80 -24.28 26.78
C LYS A 31 51.08 -25.32 25.92
N TYR A 32 50.21 -24.89 25.02
CA TYR A 32 49.29 -25.77 24.30
C TYR A 32 49.31 -25.61 22.77
N GLY A 33 50.17 -24.73 22.22
CA GLY A 33 50.20 -24.44 20.79
C GLY A 33 49.02 -23.59 20.32
N LEU A 34 48.78 -23.57 19.01
CA LEU A 34 47.73 -22.76 18.38
C LEU A 34 46.33 -23.13 18.90
N ILE A 35 45.48 -22.14 19.14
CA ILE A 35 44.07 -22.34 19.54
C ILE A 35 43.33 -23.15 18.48
N SER A 36 43.63 -22.89 17.20
CA SER A 36 43.08 -23.59 16.04
C SER A 36 43.63 -25.00 15.82
N ALA A 37 44.65 -25.44 16.58
CA ALA A 37 45.21 -26.79 16.43
C ALA A 37 44.19 -27.89 16.75
N GLY A 38 44.24 -29.00 16.00
CA GLY A 38 43.25 -30.08 16.12
C GLY A 38 43.09 -30.68 17.53
N ALA A 39 44.17 -30.72 18.33
CA ALA A 39 44.12 -31.16 19.72
C ALA A 39 43.31 -30.20 20.61
N ASN A 40 43.48 -28.89 20.41
CA ASN A 40 42.75 -27.86 21.15
C ASN A 40 41.29 -27.78 20.68
N ASN A 41 41.04 -27.90 19.37
CA ASN A 41 39.68 -28.02 18.83
C ASN A 41 38.91 -29.18 19.48
N SER A 42 39.54 -30.35 19.55
CA SER A 42 38.95 -31.53 20.19
C SER A 42 38.66 -31.30 21.68
N ALA A 43 39.56 -30.61 22.39
CA ALA A 43 39.39 -30.28 23.80
C ALA A 43 38.27 -29.25 24.05
N PHE A 44 38.02 -28.36 23.09
CA PHE A 44 36.96 -27.33 23.15
C PHE A 44 35.68 -27.71 22.39
N ASN A 45 35.53 -28.97 21.96
CA ASN A 45 34.41 -29.39 21.10
C ASN A 45 33.01 -29.16 21.70
N SER A 46 32.90 -29.09 23.04
CA SER A 46 31.65 -28.77 23.74
C SER A 46 31.44 -27.26 23.98
N ASP A 47 32.40 -26.40 23.65
CA ASP A 47 32.32 -24.95 23.84
C ASP A 47 31.80 -24.25 22.58
N SER A 48 30.56 -23.76 22.67
CA SER A 48 29.92 -22.95 21.63
C SER A 48 30.70 -21.68 21.23
N SER A 49 31.65 -21.22 22.05
CA SER A 49 32.47 -20.03 21.79
C SER A 49 33.81 -20.36 21.12
N TYR A 50 34.13 -21.63 20.87
CA TYR A 50 35.42 -22.04 20.30
C TYR A 50 35.74 -21.34 18.98
N CYS A 51 34.76 -21.21 18.07
CA CYS A 51 34.96 -20.52 16.79
C CYS A 51 35.41 -19.05 16.97
N LEU A 52 34.95 -18.38 18.03
CA LEU A 52 35.39 -17.02 18.34
C LEU A 52 36.85 -17.02 18.83
N LEU A 53 37.24 -18.00 19.65
CA LEU A 53 38.63 -18.14 20.10
C LEU A 53 39.56 -18.49 18.93
N ALA A 54 39.15 -19.38 18.03
CA ALA A 54 39.91 -19.71 16.84
C ALA A 54 40.10 -18.50 15.92
N SER A 55 39.13 -17.57 15.86
CA SER A 55 39.26 -16.34 15.07
C SER A 55 40.28 -15.32 15.60
N LEU A 56 40.92 -15.61 16.75
CA LEU A 56 42.09 -14.87 17.23
C LEU A 56 43.35 -15.14 16.39
N GLU A 57 43.34 -16.20 15.58
CA GLU A 57 44.45 -16.64 14.74
C GLU A 57 44.08 -16.45 13.27
N VAL A 58 44.95 -15.80 12.51
CA VAL A 58 44.83 -15.71 11.07
C VAL A 58 45.72 -16.79 10.47
N LEU A 59 45.09 -17.72 9.76
CA LEU A 59 45.77 -18.85 9.10
C LEU A 59 45.82 -18.62 7.58
N ASP A 60 46.75 -19.27 6.90
CA ASP A 60 46.75 -19.36 5.43
C ASP A 60 45.78 -20.45 4.93
N ASP A 61 45.68 -20.61 3.61
CA ASP A 61 44.81 -21.61 2.96
C ASP A 61 45.24 -23.06 3.26
N GLU A 62 46.44 -23.26 3.80
CA GLU A 62 47.03 -24.55 4.17
C GLU A 62 46.91 -24.82 5.68
N GLY A 63 46.35 -23.89 6.45
CA GLY A 63 46.13 -23.99 7.89
C GLY A 63 47.34 -23.58 8.76
N ASN A 64 48.37 -22.97 8.18
CA ASN A 64 49.52 -22.49 8.94
C ASN A 64 49.25 -21.12 9.54
N PHE A 65 49.81 -20.87 10.74
CA PHE A 65 49.67 -19.59 11.42
C PHE A 65 50.43 -18.47 10.71
N LEU A 66 49.70 -17.46 10.26
CA LEU A 66 50.28 -16.25 9.68
C LEU A 66 50.54 -15.19 10.74
N ARG A 67 49.53 -14.87 11.54
CA ARG A 67 49.59 -13.79 12.53
C ARG A 67 48.41 -13.82 13.51
N LYS A 68 48.54 -13.07 14.61
CA LYS A 68 47.42 -12.74 15.49
C LYS A 68 46.40 -11.86 14.78
N ALA A 69 45.13 -11.98 15.16
CA ALA A 69 44.04 -11.17 14.65
C ALA A 69 44.22 -9.67 14.96
N ASP A 70 43.53 -8.84 14.20
CA ASP A 70 43.62 -7.37 14.29
C ASP A 70 43.27 -6.83 15.68
N MET A 71 42.42 -7.54 16.43
CA MET A 71 42.01 -7.11 17.78
C MET A 71 43.15 -7.05 18.79
N PHE A 72 44.28 -7.75 18.55
CA PHE A 72 45.46 -7.71 19.41
C PHE A 72 46.27 -6.42 19.30
N SER A 73 46.09 -5.66 18.22
CA SER A 73 46.95 -4.52 17.89
C SER A 73 46.20 -3.24 17.56
N LYS A 74 44.94 -3.31 17.14
CA LYS A 74 44.13 -2.13 16.81
C LYS A 74 42.67 -2.30 17.20
N ARG A 75 42.00 -1.16 17.41
CA ARG A 75 40.57 -1.08 17.66
C ARG A 75 39.81 -1.58 16.41
N THR A 76 39.08 -2.69 16.54
CA THR A 76 38.32 -3.31 15.44
C THR A 76 36.89 -2.80 15.32
N ILE A 77 36.37 -2.13 16.36
CA ILE A 77 35.06 -1.47 16.36
C ILE A 77 35.29 0.05 16.39
N LYS A 78 35.06 0.72 15.26
CA LYS A 78 35.16 2.18 15.16
C LYS A 78 34.08 2.83 16.02
N GLN A 79 34.46 3.84 16.81
CA GLN A 79 33.51 4.64 17.57
C GLN A 79 32.53 5.31 16.59
N LYS A 80 31.22 5.21 16.85
CA LYS A 80 30.24 6.03 16.15
C LYS A 80 30.47 7.46 16.62
N VAL A 81 31.06 8.30 15.76
CA VAL A 81 31.17 9.74 16.02
C VAL A 81 29.76 10.29 15.89
N THR A 82 29.12 10.59 17.02
CA THR A 82 27.83 11.29 17.04
C THR A 82 28.10 12.75 16.74
N VAL A 83 27.56 13.27 15.64
CA VAL A 83 27.59 14.70 15.33
C VAL A 83 26.92 15.45 16.49
N GLN A 84 27.63 16.42 17.07
CA GLN A 84 27.16 17.16 18.25
C GLN A 84 26.48 18.48 17.89
N SER A 85 26.84 19.07 16.75
CA SER A 85 26.24 20.30 16.24
C SER A 85 26.33 20.35 14.72
N VAL A 86 25.40 21.06 14.09
CA VAL A 86 25.39 21.36 12.65
C VAL A 86 24.91 22.80 12.45
N ASP A 87 25.31 23.41 11.34
CA ASP A 87 25.03 24.83 11.09
C ASP A 87 23.68 25.05 10.39
N THR A 88 23.17 24.02 9.70
CA THR A 88 21.96 24.14 8.85
C THR A 88 20.84 23.19 9.25
N ALA A 89 19.60 23.60 9.00
CA ALA A 89 18.41 22.77 9.23
C ALA A 89 18.42 21.51 8.33
N SER A 90 18.96 21.62 7.12
CA SER A 90 19.08 20.50 6.17
C SER A 90 20.03 19.40 6.66
N GLU A 91 21.17 19.77 7.26
CA GLU A 91 22.08 18.80 7.90
C GLU A 91 21.42 18.12 9.10
N ALA A 92 20.72 18.90 9.93
CA ALA A 92 19.97 18.36 11.07
C ALA A 92 18.86 17.39 10.62
N TYR A 93 18.18 17.71 9.52
CA TYR A 93 17.17 16.86 8.90
C TYR A 93 17.77 15.53 8.41
N ALA A 94 18.91 15.56 7.71
CA ALA A 94 19.58 14.34 7.28
C ALA A 94 19.99 13.45 8.47
N LEU A 95 20.50 14.07 9.54
CA LEU A 95 20.87 13.36 10.76
C LEU A 95 19.67 12.78 11.51
N THR A 96 18.56 13.51 11.62
CA THR A 96 17.35 13.01 12.30
C THR A 96 16.79 11.79 11.57
N LEU A 97 16.75 11.81 10.24
CA LEU A 97 16.33 10.64 9.46
C LEU A 97 17.31 9.46 9.62
N ALA A 98 18.62 9.71 9.58
CA ALA A 98 19.62 8.65 9.73
C ALA A 98 19.64 8.00 11.12
N GLU A 99 19.41 8.79 12.18
CA GLU A 99 19.50 8.33 13.57
C GLU A 99 18.16 7.87 14.16
N LYS A 100 17.06 8.49 13.73
CA LYS A 100 15.71 8.28 14.32
C LYS A 100 14.71 7.68 13.34
N ALA A 101 15.03 7.64 12.03
CA ALA A 101 14.12 7.21 10.97
C ALA A 101 12.81 8.00 10.90
N ARG A 102 12.77 9.21 11.46
CA ARG A 102 11.63 10.14 11.48
C ARG A 102 12.11 11.56 11.77
N ILE A 103 11.26 12.55 11.50
CA ILE A 103 11.53 13.93 11.88
C ILE A 103 11.35 14.07 13.40
N ASP A 104 12.47 14.31 14.10
CA ASP A 104 12.51 14.61 15.53
C ASP A 104 12.98 16.07 15.71
N MET A 105 12.02 16.99 15.85
CA MET A 105 12.29 18.43 16.00
C MET A 105 13.12 18.75 17.25
N PRO A 106 12.85 18.18 18.44
CA PRO A 106 13.70 18.37 19.62
C PRO A 106 15.16 18.00 19.38
N TYR A 107 15.42 16.88 18.69
CA TYR A 107 16.78 16.48 18.34
C TYR A 107 17.44 17.47 17.37
N MET A 108 16.71 17.94 16.36
CA MET A 108 17.22 18.92 15.41
C MET A 108 17.50 20.28 16.06
N SER A 109 16.65 20.72 16.97
CA SER A 109 16.86 21.94 17.78
C SER A 109 18.09 21.81 18.66
N GLN A 110 18.36 20.64 19.25
CA GLN A 110 19.57 20.41 20.02
C GLN A 110 20.85 20.53 19.17
N LEU A 111 20.82 20.04 17.93
CA LEU A 111 21.97 20.08 17.02
C LEU A 111 22.25 21.48 16.46
N THR A 112 21.21 22.29 16.22
CA THR A 112 21.31 23.57 15.51
C THR A 112 21.20 24.79 16.42
N GLY A 113 20.62 24.63 17.61
CA GLY A 113 20.21 25.74 18.47
C GLY A 113 18.97 26.51 17.99
N LYS A 114 18.34 26.11 16.88
CA LYS A 114 17.14 26.76 16.31
C LYS A 114 15.86 26.29 16.99
N THR A 115 14.86 27.15 17.01
CA THR A 115 13.50 26.80 17.45
C THR A 115 12.80 25.90 16.42
N GLU A 116 11.76 25.18 16.86
CA GLU A 116 10.96 24.34 15.97
C GLU A 116 10.34 25.13 14.81
N GLN A 117 9.91 26.37 15.06
CA GLN A 117 9.32 27.24 14.04
C GLN A 117 10.35 27.68 12.99
N GLU A 118 11.56 28.05 13.42
CA GLU A 118 12.66 28.38 12.50
C GLU A 118 13.07 27.17 11.67
N LEU A 119 13.18 25.98 12.28
CA LEU A 119 13.47 24.74 11.57
C LEU A 119 12.40 24.41 10.53
N PHE A 120 11.12 24.59 10.88
CA PHE A 120 10.02 24.34 9.95
C PHE A 120 10.04 25.30 8.76
N GLU A 121 10.26 26.59 8.98
CA GLU A 121 10.34 27.58 7.89
C GLU A 121 11.59 27.36 7.02
N ASP A 122 12.74 27.02 7.62
CA ASP A 122 13.97 26.69 6.88
C ASP A 122 13.83 25.40 6.03
N LEU A 123 12.94 24.50 6.42
CA LEU A 123 12.68 23.21 5.75
C LEU A 123 11.38 23.19 4.94
N LYS A 124 10.83 24.37 4.64
CA LYS A 124 9.62 24.51 3.84
C LYS A 124 9.77 23.79 2.48
N GLY A 125 8.81 22.93 2.17
CA GLY A 125 8.83 22.09 0.96
C GLY A 125 9.69 20.83 1.07
N VAL A 126 10.57 20.72 2.06
CA VAL A 126 11.28 19.48 2.41
C VAL A 126 10.47 18.66 3.42
N ILE A 127 9.78 19.34 4.33
CA ILE A 127 8.86 18.74 5.30
C ILE A 127 7.51 19.46 5.24
N PHE A 128 6.45 18.74 5.62
CA PHE A 128 5.08 19.24 5.66
C PHE A 128 4.45 18.97 7.02
N LEU A 129 3.63 19.92 7.49
CA LEU A 129 2.80 19.69 8.67
C LEU A 129 1.73 18.66 8.34
N ASN A 130 1.56 17.64 9.18
CA ASN A 130 0.58 16.59 8.97
C ASN A 130 -0.81 17.04 9.48
N PRO A 131 -1.80 17.29 8.60
CA PRO A 131 -3.12 17.75 9.05
C PRO A 131 -3.91 16.67 9.81
N MET A 132 -3.45 15.42 9.76
CA MET A 132 -4.06 14.29 10.47
C MET A 132 -3.46 14.06 11.85
N HIS A 133 -2.44 14.83 12.24
CA HIS A 133 -1.89 14.85 13.60
C HIS A 133 -2.71 15.81 14.47
N THR A 134 -3.25 15.25 15.54
CA THR A 134 -4.12 15.92 16.51
C THR A 134 -3.48 15.98 17.89
N SER A 135 -2.68 14.98 18.27
CA SER A 135 -1.87 14.96 19.49
C SER A 135 -0.79 13.89 19.42
N GLU A 136 0.23 13.97 20.27
CA GLU A 136 1.29 12.94 20.36
C GLU A 136 0.77 11.52 20.70
N GLU A 137 -0.46 11.41 21.22
CA GLU A 137 -1.08 10.13 21.57
C GLU A 137 -1.71 9.40 20.37
N ASP A 138 -1.95 10.10 19.25
CA ASP A 138 -2.55 9.50 18.06
C ASP A 138 -1.58 8.64 17.23
N GLY A 139 -0.30 8.64 17.61
CA GLY A 139 0.77 7.87 16.98
C GLY A 139 1.14 8.33 15.58
N ARG A 140 0.61 9.47 15.11
CA ARG A 140 0.94 10.06 13.82
C ARG A 140 2.03 11.11 14.00
N PRO A 141 3.02 11.20 13.11
CA PRO A 141 4.03 12.24 13.22
C PRO A 141 3.43 13.61 12.89
N LYS A 142 3.78 14.63 13.68
CA LYS A 142 3.42 16.03 13.44
C LYS A 142 3.97 16.55 12.11
N TYR A 143 5.20 16.18 11.75
CA TYR A 143 5.83 16.56 10.49
C TYR A 143 6.15 15.33 9.65
N LEU A 144 5.96 15.45 8.35
CA LEU A 144 6.22 14.40 7.38
C LEU A 144 7.26 14.88 6.35
N PRO A 145 8.23 14.03 5.98
CA PRO A 145 9.08 14.25 4.81
C PRO A 145 8.26 14.46 3.53
N ALA A 146 8.77 15.24 2.58
CA ALA A 146 8.09 15.52 1.31
C ALA A 146 7.79 14.26 0.49
N ASP A 147 8.71 13.29 0.46
CA ASP A 147 8.55 12.02 -0.25
C ASP A 147 7.44 11.15 0.36
N GLU A 148 7.27 11.17 1.68
CA GLU A 148 6.17 10.51 2.37
C GLU A 148 4.85 11.29 2.23
N TYR A 149 4.88 12.60 2.41
CA TYR A 149 3.69 13.44 2.36
C TYR A 149 3.08 13.50 0.97
N LEU A 150 3.90 13.68 -0.07
CA LEU A 150 3.47 13.84 -1.46
C LEU A 150 3.36 12.51 -2.22
N SER A 151 3.32 11.36 -1.52
CA SER A 151 3.06 10.03 -2.11
C SER A 151 1.82 9.36 -1.53
N GLY A 152 1.43 8.20 -2.05
CA GLY A 152 0.20 7.52 -1.65
C GLY A 152 -1.04 8.22 -2.21
N ASN A 153 -2.15 8.22 -1.45
CA ASN A 153 -3.42 8.83 -1.87
C ASN A 153 -3.38 10.37 -1.82
N VAL A 154 -2.81 10.99 -2.86
CA VAL A 154 -2.58 12.44 -2.90
C VAL A 154 -3.86 13.25 -3.14
N ARG A 155 -4.92 12.65 -3.69
CA ARG A 155 -6.25 13.31 -3.79
C ARG A 155 -6.91 13.45 -2.43
N GLU A 156 -6.91 12.38 -1.64
CA GLU A 156 -7.46 12.41 -0.27
C GLU A 156 -6.66 13.37 0.62
N LYS A 157 -5.32 13.29 0.55
CA LYS A 157 -4.45 14.24 1.25
C LYS A 157 -4.74 15.68 0.84
N LEU A 158 -4.96 15.97 -0.44
CA LEU A 158 -5.31 17.31 -0.92
C LEU A 158 -6.66 17.78 -0.36
N ALA A 159 -7.67 16.90 -0.35
CA ALA A 159 -8.98 17.22 0.21
C ALA A 159 -8.91 17.52 1.73
N ILE A 160 -8.06 16.80 2.46
CA ILE A 160 -7.78 17.08 3.87
C ILE A 160 -7.04 18.42 4.01
N ALA A 161 -5.96 18.64 3.26
CA ALA A 161 -5.17 19.86 3.31
C ALA A 161 -5.99 21.12 3.01
N LYS A 162 -6.90 21.06 2.02
CA LYS A 162 -7.82 22.18 1.69
C LYS A 162 -8.72 22.53 2.87
N ARG A 163 -9.35 21.53 3.50
CA ARG A 163 -10.19 21.74 4.70
C ARG A 163 -9.40 22.32 5.87
N SER A 164 -8.17 21.86 6.08
CA SER A 164 -7.30 22.40 7.13
C SER A 164 -6.86 23.84 6.82
N ALA A 165 -6.61 24.17 5.55
CA ALA A 165 -6.25 25.52 5.12
C ALA A 165 -7.42 26.53 5.20
N GLU A 166 -8.67 26.08 5.21
CA GLU A 166 -9.83 26.95 5.47
C GLU A 166 -9.79 27.55 6.88
N LEU A 167 -9.24 26.81 7.86
CA LEU A 167 -9.14 27.22 9.26
C LEU A 167 -7.77 27.82 9.60
N HIS A 168 -6.71 27.26 9.01
CA HIS A 168 -5.30 27.60 9.28
C HIS A 168 -4.52 27.77 7.96
N PRO A 169 -4.79 28.85 7.20
CA PRO A 169 -4.20 29.05 5.88
C PRO A 169 -2.68 29.24 5.91
N GLU A 170 -2.14 29.83 6.98
CA GLU A 170 -0.71 30.02 7.19
C GLU A 170 0.06 28.70 7.33
N ASP A 171 -0.57 27.69 7.93
CA ASP A 171 0.07 26.40 8.20
C ASP A 171 -0.05 25.43 7.00
N TYR A 172 -1.22 25.42 6.34
CA TYR A 172 -1.54 24.42 5.31
C TYR A 172 -1.56 24.95 3.87
N GLY A 173 -1.33 26.24 3.66
CA GLY A 173 -1.28 26.82 2.32
C GLY A 173 -0.21 26.18 1.42
N GLU A 174 0.95 25.84 1.98
CA GLU A 174 2.02 25.15 1.25
C GLU A 174 1.65 23.68 0.95
N ASN A 175 0.99 23.00 1.89
CA ASN A 175 0.50 21.64 1.69
C ASN A 175 -0.45 21.57 0.49
N VAL A 176 -1.39 22.51 0.39
CA VAL A 176 -2.34 22.57 -0.73
C VAL A 176 -1.58 22.77 -2.04
N ARG A 177 -0.69 23.77 -2.13
CA ARG A 177 0.10 24.03 -3.34
C ARG A 177 0.91 22.82 -3.78
N ALA A 178 1.63 22.20 -2.85
CA ALA A 178 2.47 21.05 -3.15
C ALA A 178 1.66 19.83 -3.60
N LEU A 179 0.52 19.56 -2.94
CA LEU A 179 -0.37 18.46 -3.31
C LEU A 179 -1.05 18.70 -4.65
N GLU A 180 -1.47 19.93 -4.97
CA GLU A 180 -2.02 20.27 -6.30
C GLU A 180 -1.02 20.02 -7.43
N ALA A 181 0.27 20.31 -7.20
CA ALA A 181 1.32 20.11 -8.19
C ALA A 181 1.65 18.64 -8.47
N VAL A 182 1.31 17.71 -7.57
CA VAL A 182 1.66 16.28 -7.68
C VAL A 182 0.45 15.38 -7.97
N GLN A 183 -0.70 15.95 -8.34
CA GLN A 183 -1.87 15.16 -8.70
C GLN A 183 -1.56 14.27 -9.92
N PRO A 184 -1.97 13.00 -9.91
CA PRO A 184 -1.89 12.15 -11.09
C PRO A 184 -2.66 12.79 -12.24
N VAL A 185 -2.13 12.67 -13.46
CA VAL A 185 -2.83 13.12 -14.66
C VAL A 185 -4.15 12.36 -14.75
N ASP A 186 -5.25 13.11 -14.87
CA ASP A 186 -6.58 12.52 -15.00
C ASP A 186 -6.64 11.62 -16.23
N LEU A 187 -7.16 10.40 -16.04
CA LEU A 187 -7.52 9.51 -17.12
C LEU A 187 -8.73 10.09 -17.86
N THR A 188 -8.68 10.04 -19.19
CA THR A 188 -9.80 10.38 -20.05
C THR A 188 -10.83 9.26 -20.08
N ALA A 189 -12.07 9.57 -20.47
CA ALA A 189 -13.13 8.57 -20.63
C ALA A 189 -12.72 7.39 -21.54
N SER A 190 -11.92 7.64 -22.58
CA SER A 190 -11.39 6.61 -23.49
C SER A 190 -10.39 5.65 -22.85
N GLU A 191 -9.74 6.06 -21.76
CA GLU A 191 -8.79 5.24 -21.00
C GLU A 191 -9.48 4.43 -19.89
N ILE A 192 -10.75 4.70 -19.63
CA ILE A 192 -11.52 4.08 -18.55
C ILE A 192 -12.46 3.01 -19.12
N SER A 193 -12.19 1.75 -18.76
CA SER A 193 -13.08 0.63 -19.09
C SER A 193 -14.07 0.37 -17.95
N VAL A 194 -15.36 0.58 -18.19
CA VAL A 194 -16.44 0.33 -17.21
C VAL A 194 -17.17 -0.96 -17.57
N ARG A 195 -17.30 -1.86 -16.59
CA ARG A 195 -18.13 -3.06 -16.72
C ARG A 195 -19.46 -2.85 -16.00
N LEU A 196 -20.53 -3.36 -16.59
CA LEU A 196 -21.82 -3.45 -15.92
C LEU A 196 -21.68 -4.37 -14.69
N GLY A 197 -22.02 -3.86 -13.51
CA GLY A 197 -21.71 -4.50 -12.21
C GLY A 197 -20.56 -3.86 -11.44
N ALA A 198 -19.92 -2.82 -12.00
CA ALA A 198 -18.93 -2.02 -11.29
C ALA A 198 -19.54 -1.33 -10.06
N THR A 199 -19.04 -1.65 -8.87
CA THR A 199 -19.59 -1.22 -7.57
C THR A 199 -19.39 0.27 -7.25
N TRP A 200 -18.61 0.98 -8.06
CA TRP A 200 -18.41 2.42 -7.91
C TRP A 200 -19.47 3.26 -8.63
N LEU A 201 -20.25 2.64 -9.54
CA LEU A 201 -21.40 3.26 -10.19
C LEU A 201 -22.53 3.43 -9.18
N THR A 202 -23.25 4.53 -9.30
CA THR A 202 -24.41 4.79 -8.43
C THR A 202 -25.63 4.00 -8.92
N LEU A 203 -26.61 3.80 -8.03
CA LEU A 203 -27.84 3.07 -8.38
C LEU A 203 -28.60 3.78 -9.50
N GLU A 204 -28.59 5.12 -9.48
CA GLU A 204 -29.27 5.97 -10.44
C GLU A 204 -28.73 5.76 -11.86
N ILE A 205 -27.41 5.66 -12.04
CA ILE A 205 -26.79 5.39 -13.35
C ILE A 205 -27.21 4.02 -13.90
N ILE A 206 -27.31 3.02 -13.02
CA ILE A 206 -27.69 1.67 -13.42
C ILE A 206 -29.19 1.60 -13.76
N GLU A 207 -30.03 2.26 -12.96
CA GLU A 207 -31.47 2.38 -13.23
C GLU A 207 -31.75 3.15 -14.52
N GLU A 208 -31.07 4.28 -14.73
CA GLU A 208 -31.16 5.08 -15.96
C GLU A 208 -30.83 4.22 -17.18
N PHE A 209 -29.69 3.53 -17.17
CA PHE A 209 -29.32 2.61 -18.25
C PHE A 209 -30.39 1.55 -18.48
N MET A 210 -30.83 0.89 -17.40
CA MET A 210 -31.82 -0.19 -17.48
C MET A 210 -33.13 0.28 -18.09
N PHE A 211 -33.64 1.45 -17.67
CA PHE A 211 -34.90 1.99 -18.16
C PHE A 211 -34.81 2.51 -19.58
N GLU A 212 -33.69 3.12 -19.98
CA GLU A 212 -33.49 3.53 -21.36
C GLU A 212 -33.36 2.33 -22.31
N LEU A 213 -32.55 1.34 -21.91
CA LEU A 213 -32.29 0.13 -22.69
C LEU A 213 -33.60 -0.61 -23.01
N PHE A 214 -34.44 -0.83 -22.00
CA PHE A 214 -35.72 -1.51 -22.16
C PHE A 214 -36.84 -0.56 -22.60
N SER A 215 -36.62 0.75 -22.57
CA SER A 215 -37.67 1.77 -22.77
C SER A 215 -38.84 1.55 -21.82
N THR A 216 -38.51 1.32 -20.54
CA THR A 216 -39.46 1.03 -19.47
C THR A 216 -40.42 2.20 -19.29
N PRO A 217 -41.75 1.99 -19.38
CA PRO A 217 -42.71 3.07 -19.21
C PRO A 217 -42.62 3.73 -17.83
N ARG A 218 -42.83 5.04 -17.75
CA ARG A 218 -42.69 5.82 -16.50
C ARG A 218 -43.52 5.27 -15.34
N TYR A 219 -44.72 4.73 -15.61
CA TYR A 219 -45.57 4.14 -14.58
C TYR A 219 -45.01 2.82 -14.02
N CYS A 220 -44.18 2.09 -14.79
CA CYS A 220 -43.47 0.90 -14.33
C CYS A 220 -42.22 1.23 -13.53
N GLN A 221 -41.52 2.33 -13.85
CA GLN A 221 -40.27 2.73 -13.19
C GLN A 221 -40.43 2.92 -11.68
N TRP A 222 -41.61 3.33 -11.22
CA TRP A 222 -41.95 3.45 -9.79
C TRP A 222 -41.96 2.13 -9.00
N ASN A 223 -41.96 0.99 -9.70
CA ASN A 223 -42.09 -0.33 -9.08
C ASN A 223 -40.92 -1.26 -9.41
N ILE A 224 -39.88 -0.74 -10.08
CA ILE A 224 -38.69 -1.49 -10.48
C ILE A 224 -37.50 -0.72 -9.93
N HIS A 225 -36.72 -1.35 -9.05
CA HIS A 225 -35.59 -0.69 -8.39
C HIS A 225 -34.35 -1.57 -8.41
N VAL A 226 -33.18 -0.95 -8.48
CA VAL A 226 -31.90 -1.64 -8.36
C VAL A 226 -31.38 -1.44 -6.94
N HIS A 227 -31.15 -2.55 -6.25
CA HIS A 227 -30.59 -2.58 -4.90
C HIS A 227 -29.19 -3.18 -4.92
N TYR A 228 -28.31 -2.65 -4.08
CA TYR A 228 -26.98 -3.24 -3.83
C TYR A 228 -26.84 -3.58 -2.34
N ALA A 229 -26.72 -4.87 -2.04
CA ALA A 229 -26.53 -5.36 -0.69
C ALA A 229 -25.04 -5.28 -0.31
N GLN A 230 -24.64 -4.22 0.41
CA GLN A 230 -23.23 -3.99 0.78
C GLN A 230 -22.58 -5.16 1.54
N TYR A 231 -23.34 -5.91 2.34
CA TYR A 231 -22.82 -7.03 3.12
C TYR A 231 -22.49 -8.27 2.28
N THR A 232 -23.33 -8.58 1.27
CA THR A 232 -23.15 -9.74 0.41
C THR A 232 -22.44 -9.41 -0.90
N GLY A 233 -22.36 -8.12 -1.26
CA GLY A 233 -21.86 -7.64 -2.54
C GLY A 233 -22.78 -7.98 -3.72
N GLU A 234 -24.05 -8.29 -3.46
CA GLU A 234 -25.00 -8.72 -4.49
C GLU A 234 -25.91 -7.59 -4.95
N TRP A 235 -26.18 -7.58 -6.25
CA TRP A 235 -27.17 -6.71 -6.90
C TRP A 235 -28.52 -7.42 -6.99
N ASN A 236 -29.60 -6.68 -6.76
CA ASN A 236 -30.95 -7.16 -6.97
C ASN A 236 -31.75 -6.16 -7.80
N VAL A 237 -32.49 -6.65 -8.79
CA VAL A 237 -33.50 -5.85 -9.49
C VAL A 237 -34.87 -6.22 -8.95
N GLU A 238 -35.49 -5.35 -8.18
CA GLU A 238 -36.87 -5.51 -7.71
C GLU A 238 -37.86 -5.36 -8.87
N GLY A 239 -39.05 -5.95 -8.76
CA GLY A 239 -40.14 -5.66 -9.71
C GLY A 239 -39.91 -6.16 -11.14
N LYS A 240 -38.98 -7.09 -11.38
CA LYS A 240 -38.60 -7.61 -12.72
C LYS A 240 -39.76 -8.05 -13.63
N SER A 241 -40.92 -8.34 -13.04
CA SER A 241 -42.13 -8.77 -13.75
C SER A 241 -43.24 -7.72 -13.74
N TYR A 242 -42.95 -6.47 -13.42
CA TYR A 242 -43.95 -5.39 -13.44
C TYR A 242 -44.22 -4.92 -14.88
N ASP A 243 -43.20 -4.96 -15.74
CA ASP A 243 -43.24 -4.52 -17.13
C ASP A 243 -43.39 -5.71 -18.12
N ARG A 244 -44.41 -6.56 -17.89
CA ARG A 244 -44.55 -7.86 -18.60
C ARG A 244 -44.84 -7.76 -20.10
N SER A 245 -45.45 -6.67 -20.53
CA SER A 245 -45.82 -6.45 -21.92
C SER A 245 -44.69 -5.82 -22.75
N ASN A 246 -43.55 -5.51 -22.14
CA ASN A 246 -42.45 -4.85 -22.83
C ASN A 246 -41.70 -5.80 -23.77
N VAL A 247 -41.86 -5.54 -25.07
CA VAL A 247 -41.23 -6.30 -26.16
C VAL A 247 -39.70 -6.25 -26.08
N LYS A 248 -39.10 -5.11 -25.68
CA LYS A 248 -37.64 -5.03 -25.53
C LYS A 248 -37.15 -5.94 -24.40
N ALA A 249 -37.80 -5.87 -23.25
CA ALA A 249 -37.44 -6.70 -22.10
C ALA A 249 -37.68 -8.20 -22.33
N TYR A 250 -38.71 -8.60 -23.09
CA TYR A 250 -39.06 -10.02 -23.25
C TYR A 250 -38.55 -10.66 -24.54
N ASN A 251 -38.28 -9.90 -25.60
CA ASN A 251 -37.86 -10.45 -26.91
C ASN A 251 -36.52 -9.91 -27.41
N THR A 252 -36.25 -8.62 -27.24
CA THR A 252 -35.03 -7.99 -27.78
C THR A 252 -33.82 -8.32 -26.91
N TYR A 253 -33.93 -8.08 -25.61
CA TYR A 253 -32.90 -8.31 -24.60
C TYR A 253 -33.26 -9.42 -23.62
N GLY A 254 -34.42 -10.05 -23.82
CA GLY A 254 -34.86 -11.24 -23.10
C GLY A 254 -35.17 -12.40 -24.02
N THR A 255 -35.70 -13.44 -23.43
CA THR A 255 -36.19 -14.64 -24.09
C THR A 255 -37.55 -15.04 -23.51
N GLY A 256 -38.24 -15.98 -24.13
CA GLY A 256 -39.45 -16.57 -23.54
C GLY A 256 -39.21 -17.29 -22.20
N ARG A 257 -37.95 -17.61 -21.86
CA ARG A 257 -37.57 -18.32 -20.62
C ARG A 257 -37.10 -17.39 -19.51
N VAL A 258 -36.54 -16.22 -19.85
CA VAL A 258 -36.01 -15.24 -18.90
C VAL A 258 -36.10 -13.84 -19.50
N ASN A 259 -36.62 -12.88 -18.74
CA ASN A 259 -36.73 -11.49 -19.20
C ASN A 259 -35.41 -10.71 -19.04
N GLY A 260 -35.32 -9.57 -19.72
CA GLY A 260 -34.16 -8.69 -19.75
C GLY A 260 -33.79 -8.14 -18.37
N TYR A 261 -34.76 -7.85 -17.50
CA TYR A 261 -34.49 -7.40 -16.12
C TYR A 261 -33.78 -8.47 -15.28
N LYS A 262 -34.12 -9.74 -15.47
CA LYS A 262 -33.40 -10.85 -14.81
C LYS A 262 -32.01 -11.06 -15.41
N ILE A 263 -31.85 -10.93 -16.73
CA ILE A 263 -30.52 -10.98 -17.36
C ILE A 263 -29.66 -9.80 -16.88
N MET A 264 -30.24 -8.60 -16.73
CA MET A 264 -29.58 -7.42 -16.16
C MET A 264 -29.05 -7.71 -14.76
N GLU A 265 -29.90 -8.27 -13.87
CA GLU A 265 -29.49 -8.66 -12.52
C GLU A 265 -28.30 -9.64 -12.52
N GLU A 266 -28.35 -10.71 -13.33
CA GLU A 266 -27.22 -11.65 -13.42
C GLU A 266 -25.95 -10.96 -13.92
N THR A 267 -26.09 -10.03 -14.87
CA THR A 267 -24.97 -9.27 -15.42
C THR A 267 -24.35 -8.33 -14.39
N LEU A 268 -25.17 -7.62 -13.61
CA LEU A 268 -24.70 -6.79 -12.50
C LEU A 268 -23.93 -7.61 -11.46
N ASN A 269 -24.35 -8.85 -11.24
CA ASN A 269 -23.65 -9.79 -10.35
C ASN A 269 -22.45 -10.50 -11.00
N LEU A 270 -22.07 -10.13 -12.23
CA LEU A 270 -20.98 -10.76 -12.99
C LEU A 270 -21.18 -12.27 -13.18
N ARG A 271 -22.44 -12.72 -13.30
CA ARG A 271 -22.83 -14.11 -13.50
C ARG A 271 -23.34 -14.31 -14.92
N ASP A 272 -22.93 -15.41 -15.55
CA ASP A 272 -23.51 -15.82 -16.82
C ASP A 272 -24.92 -16.39 -16.59
N VAL A 273 -25.87 -15.95 -17.42
CA VAL A 273 -27.23 -16.46 -17.37
C VAL A 273 -27.24 -17.96 -17.68
N ARG A 274 -27.99 -18.73 -16.90
CA ARG A 274 -28.17 -20.18 -17.08
C ARG A 274 -29.66 -20.52 -17.05
N ILE A 275 -30.11 -21.29 -18.04
CA ILE A 275 -31.49 -21.75 -18.14
C ILE A 275 -31.53 -23.24 -17.87
N PHE A 276 -32.38 -23.64 -16.92
CA PHE A 276 -32.59 -25.04 -16.56
C PHE A 276 -33.97 -25.50 -17.01
N ASP A 277 -34.06 -26.74 -17.46
CA ASP A 277 -35.28 -27.51 -17.53
C ASP A 277 -35.40 -28.37 -16.27
N TYR A 278 -36.63 -28.67 -15.87
CA TYR A 278 -36.89 -29.50 -14.70
C TYR A 278 -37.53 -30.80 -15.17
N ILE A 279 -36.87 -31.92 -14.90
CA ILE A 279 -37.37 -33.26 -15.20
C ILE A 279 -37.83 -33.87 -13.87
N GLU A 280 -39.08 -34.33 -13.83
CA GLU A 280 -39.66 -35.01 -12.68
C GLU A 280 -39.46 -36.52 -12.84
N ASP A 281 -38.91 -37.17 -11.82
CA ASP A 281 -38.77 -38.63 -11.81
C ASP A 281 -40.09 -39.32 -11.39
N GLY A 282 -40.10 -40.66 -11.42
CA GLY A 282 -41.26 -41.46 -11.02
C GLY A 282 -41.69 -41.30 -9.56
N ASN A 283 -40.90 -40.62 -8.73
CA ASN A 283 -41.17 -40.33 -7.31
C ASN A 283 -41.58 -38.85 -7.08
N GLY A 284 -41.72 -38.04 -8.14
CA GLY A 284 -42.08 -36.63 -8.04
C GLY A 284 -40.90 -35.68 -7.74
N MET A 285 -39.66 -36.16 -7.74
CA MET A 285 -38.48 -35.34 -7.47
C MET A 285 -38.05 -34.59 -8.75
N LYS A 286 -37.97 -33.25 -8.66
CA LYS A 286 -37.54 -32.39 -9.77
C LYS A 286 -36.03 -32.22 -9.78
N THR A 287 -35.40 -32.67 -10.86
CA THR A 287 -33.97 -32.45 -11.11
C THR A 287 -33.78 -31.36 -12.16
N ALA A 288 -32.90 -30.39 -11.86
CA ALA A 288 -32.55 -29.31 -12.78
C ALA A 288 -31.51 -29.80 -13.81
N LEU A 289 -31.87 -29.79 -15.09
CA LEU A 289 -30.99 -30.08 -16.20
C LEU A 289 -30.68 -28.80 -16.97
N LEU A 290 -29.40 -28.47 -17.15
CA LEU A 290 -29.00 -27.28 -17.89
C LEU A 290 -29.46 -27.38 -19.35
N ASN A 291 -30.33 -26.47 -19.78
CA ASN A 291 -30.72 -26.35 -21.17
C ASN A 291 -29.66 -25.55 -21.93
N LYS A 292 -28.73 -26.25 -22.56
CA LYS A 292 -27.60 -25.64 -23.28
C LYS A 292 -28.05 -24.69 -24.40
N LYS A 293 -29.13 -25.02 -25.11
CA LYS A 293 -29.64 -24.22 -26.23
C LYS A 293 -30.23 -22.90 -25.74
N GLU A 294 -31.17 -22.96 -24.79
CA GLU A 294 -31.80 -21.76 -24.23
C GLU A 294 -30.80 -20.92 -23.43
N THR A 295 -29.85 -21.56 -22.76
CA THR A 295 -28.73 -20.87 -22.09
C THR A 295 -27.89 -20.08 -23.08
N ALA A 296 -27.47 -20.69 -24.20
CA ALA A 296 -26.69 -19.99 -25.21
C ALA A 296 -27.45 -18.79 -25.81
N ILE A 297 -28.77 -18.93 -26.04
CA ILE A 297 -29.61 -17.83 -26.52
C ILE A 297 -29.66 -16.70 -25.48
N ALA A 298 -29.89 -17.03 -24.20
CA ALA A 298 -29.96 -16.04 -23.12
C ALA A 298 -28.60 -15.33 -22.90
N GLN A 299 -27.49 -16.06 -23.00
CA GLN A 299 -26.14 -15.47 -22.97
C GLN A 299 -25.90 -14.54 -24.17
N GLY A 300 -26.38 -14.89 -25.36
CA GLY A 300 -26.35 -13.97 -26.50
C GLY A 300 -27.09 -12.66 -26.21
N LYS A 301 -28.24 -12.72 -25.52
CA LYS A 301 -28.95 -11.51 -25.06
C LYS A 301 -28.19 -10.74 -23.99
N GLN A 302 -27.49 -11.45 -23.10
CA GLN A 302 -26.64 -10.87 -22.09
C GLN A 302 -25.49 -10.05 -22.71
N GLU A 303 -24.84 -10.58 -23.75
CA GLU A 303 -23.78 -9.85 -24.48
C GLU A 303 -24.32 -8.61 -25.18
N LEU A 304 -25.54 -8.65 -25.74
CA LEU A 304 -26.19 -7.45 -26.30
C LEU A 304 -26.39 -6.35 -25.24
N ILE A 305 -26.78 -6.73 -24.00
CA ILE A 305 -26.92 -5.77 -22.89
C ILE A 305 -25.55 -5.18 -22.52
N LYS A 306 -24.51 -6.01 -22.42
CA LYS A 306 -23.14 -5.55 -22.12
C LYS A 306 -22.61 -4.58 -23.18
N GLN A 307 -22.83 -4.88 -24.46
CA GLN A 307 -22.42 -4.02 -25.56
C GLN A 307 -23.18 -2.69 -25.53
N ALA A 308 -24.51 -2.74 -25.36
CA ALA A 308 -25.32 -1.53 -25.25
C ALA A 308 -24.89 -0.66 -24.06
N PHE A 309 -24.48 -1.26 -22.94
CA PHE A 309 -23.94 -0.52 -21.81
C PHE A 309 -22.62 0.17 -22.15
N ALA A 310 -21.70 -0.52 -22.80
CA ALA A 310 -20.41 0.03 -23.19
C ALA A 310 -20.57 1.24 -24.15
N ASP A 311 -21.52 1.16 -25.07
CA ASP A 311 -21.82 2.26 -25.99
C ASP A 311 -22.55 3.41 -25.29
N TRP A 312 -23.39 3.10 -24.30
CA TRP A 312 -24.23 4.06 -23.59
C TRP A 312 -23.48 4.84 -22.51
N ILE A 313 -22.62 4.19 -21.70
CA ILE A 313 -22.08 4.79 -20.48
C ILE A 313 -21.34 6.11 -20.72
N TRP A 314 -20.71 6.23 -21.89
CA TRP A 314 -19.98 7.43 -22.30
C TRP A 314 -20.70 8.28 -23.35
N SER A 315 -21.89 7.93 -23.82
CA SER A 315 -22.53 8.65 -24.94
C SER A 315 -22.98 10.06 -24.58
N ASP A 316 -23.50 10.25 -23.37
CA ASP A 316 -23.93 11.54 -22.86
C ASP A 316 -22.74 12.36 -22.31
N PRO A 317 -22.55 13.64 -22.72
CA PRO A 317 -21.42 14.45 -22.28
C PRO A 317 -21.39 14.73 -20.77
N GLU A 318 -22.54 14.99 -20.14
CA GLU A 318 -22.61 15.32 -18.71
C GLU A 318 -22.31 14.09 -17.87
N ARG A 319 -22.94 12.95 -18.19
CA ARG A 319 -22.64 11.65 -17.55
C ARG A 319 -21.18 11.27 -17.74
N ARG A 320 -20.61 11.46 -18.93
CA ARG A 320 -19.21 11.17 -19.22
C ARG A 320 -18.27 11.98 -18.32
N GLU A 321 -18.50 13.28 -18.20
CA GLU A 321 -17.69 14.15 -17.34
C GLU A 321 -17.79 13.71 -15.87
N GLN A 322 -19.01 13.50 -15.37
CA GLN A 322 -19.27 13.09 -13.99
C GLN A 322 -18.59 11.76 -13.64
N LEU A 323 -18.75 10.74 -14.49
CA LEU A 323 -18.18 9.42 -14.27
C LEU A 323 -16.65 9.41 -14.40
N THR A 324 -16.09 10.19 -15.33
CA THR A 324 -14.64 10.34 -15.49
C THR A 324 -14.03 10.96 -14.23
N LYS A 325 -14.64 12.03 -13.72
CA LYS A 325 -14.22 12.67 -12.47
C LYS A 325 -14.30 11.71 -11.29
N LEU A 326 -15.45 11.05 -11.11
CA LEU A 326 -15.67 10.08 -10.03
C LEU A 326 -14.64 8.94 -10.05
N TYR A 327 -14.34 8.42 -11.25
CA TYR A 327 -13.33 7.37 -11.41
C TYR A 327 -11.94 7.86 -11.01
N ASN A 328 -11.53 9.05 -11.48
CA ASN A 328 -10.23 9.60 -11.15
C ASN A 328 -10.07 9.89 -9.65
N GLU A 329 -11.11 10.40 -9.00
CA GLU A 329 -11.13 10.66 -7.56
C GLU A 329 -11.01 9.38 -6.72
N LYS A 330 -11.65 8.28 -7.16
CA LYS A 330 -11.62 7.01 -6.43
C LYS A 330 -10.38 6.15 -6.70
N PHE A 331 -9.92 6.11 -7.96
CA PHE A 331 -8.96 5.11 -8.41
C PHE A 331 -7.64 5.71 -8.92
N ASN A 332 -7.65 6.92 -9.48
CA ASN A 332 -6.44 7.58 -9.99
C ASN A 332 -5.85 8.55 -8.95
N SER A 333 -5.59 8.02 -7.76
CA SER A 333 -5.24 8.84 -6.60
C SER A 333 -3.89 8.50 -6.01
N ILE A 334 -3.27 7.40 -6.45
CA ILE A 334 -2.02 6.89 -5.88
C ILE A 334 -0.81 7.43 -6.66
N ARG A 335 0.05 8.17 -5.97
CA ARG A 335 1.39 8.53 -6.45
C ARG A 335 2.44 7.60 -5.82
N PRO A 336 3.28 6.89 -6.60
CA PRO A 336 4.35 6.08 -6.03
C PRO A 336 5.34 6.96 -5.26
N ALA A 337 5.91 6.42 -4.19
CA ALA A 337 6.97 7.10 -3.47
C ALA A 337 8.18 7.28 -4.39
N SER A 338 8.62 8.52 -4.58
CA SER A 338 9.86 8.81 -5.29
C SER A 338 11.02 8.53 -4.34
N MET A 339 11.62 7.34 -4.43
CA MET A 339 12.93 7.11 -3.83
C MET A 339 13.96 7.88 -4.67
N THR A 340 14.24 9.12 -4.31
CA THR A 340 15.53 9.71 -4.68
C THR A 340 16.60 8.90 -3.96
N ALA A 341 17.22 7.96 -4.68
CA ALA A 341 18.44 7.32 -4.22
C ALA A 341 19.45 8.44 -3.96
N ALA A 342 19.81 8.64 -2.70
CA ALA A 342 20.92 9.50 -2.33
C ALA A 342 22.15 9.00 -3.10
N THR A 343 22.55 9.80 -4.09
CA THR A 343 23.86 9.70 -4.77
C THR A 343 24.79 10.61 -4.01
#